data_AF-A0AAW0PIL6-F1
#
_entry.id   AF-A0AAW0PIL6-F1
#
_cell.length_a   1.000
_cell.length_b   1.000
_cell.length_c   1.000
_cell.angle_alpha   90.00
_cell.angle_beta   90.00
_cell.angle_gamma   90.00
#
_symmetry.space_group_name_H-M   'P 1'
#
loop_
_entity.id
_entity.type
_entity.pdbx_description
1 polymer ?
#
loop_
_entity_poly.entity_id
_entity_poly.type
_entity_poly.pdbx_seq_one_letter_code
_entity_poly.pdbx_strand_id
1 'polypeptide(L)'
;MLTTCSDCPTIYIDADTIMSYGLLEKIKFSALELQEYLDTYNTKEECAVSWLRNCRDTFPRCPGESVVTCQPGDSEEKQMESLAQLELCQRLYKLHFQLLLLFQSYCSLIGQVHAISTVPELLNMSRELTELRGSLQAAEAAVASDLEHKLLSHAHGSSAAAAAMVVPNFPTSEAAVQAILECLKNHEFTKAVRYIQECRRQWPNGVFGGSSESEVQTLLNVYFRHQTLGQTGTIALVGSRQDLSLICSKLLELNGEIRDMIRRAQGYRVVTTYLPDSSASATSL
;
A
#
# COMPACT_ATOMS: atom_id res chain seq x y z
N MET A 1 3.95 13.40 7.87
CA MET A 1 3.34 12.74 9.05
C MET A 1 2.61 11.44 8.69
N LEU A 2 2.06 11.27 7.48
CA LEU A 2 1.61 9.96 6.93
C LEU A 2 2.56 9.44 5.83
N THR A 3 3.88 9.54 6.03
CA THR A 3 4.89 9.07 5.07
C THR A 3 5.36 7.65 5.37
N THR A 4 4.82 7.03 6.41
CA THR A 4 5.17 5.67 6.83
C THR A 4 4.20 4.69 6.17
N CYS A 5 4.65 3.99 5.14
CA CYS A 5 3.98 2.78 4.67
C CYS A 5 4.19 1.67 5.69
N SER A 6 3.11 1.05 6.18
CA SER A 6 3.18 -0.22 6.88
C SER A 6 3.07 -1.35 5.86
N ASP A 7 3.97 -2.32 5.91
CA ASP A 7 3.84 -3.53 5.11
C ASP A 7 2.55 -4.27 5.48
N CYS A 8 1.73 -4.62 4.49
CA CYS A 8 0.54 -5.43 4.72
C CYS A 8 0.96 -6.88 5.02
N PRO A 9 0.33 -7.57 5.99
CA PRO A 9 0.61 -8.98 6.21
C PRO A 9 0.04 -9.82 5.06
N THR A 10 0.76 -10.88 4.71
CA THR A 10 0.36 -11.88 3.73
C THR A 10 -0.22 -13.09 4.45
N ILE A 11 -1.39 -13.54 4.00
CA ILE A 11 -2.08 -14.71 4.56
C ILE A 11 -1.86 -15.88 3.61
N TYR A 12 -1.40 -17.00 4.16
CA TYR A 12 -1.24 -18.27 3.48
C TYR A 12 -2.24 -19.26 4.05
N ILE A 13 -3.10 -19.77 3.19
CA ILE A 13 -4.13 -20.73 3.55
C ILE A 13 -4.54 -21.49 2.28
N ASP A 14 -4.75 -22.80 2.39
CA ASP A 14 -5.26 -23.59 1.28
C ASP A 14 -6.78 -23.45 1.14
N ALA A 15 -7.29 -23.70 -0.06
CA ALA A 15 -8.71 -23.52 -0.38
C ALA A 15 -9.62 -24.45 0.44
N ASP A 16 -9.19 -25.68 0.72
CA ASP A 16 -9.98 -26.64 1.47
C ASP A 16 -10.13 -26.20 2.94
N THR A 17 -9.08 -25.63 3.55
CA THR A 17 -9.13 -25.04 4.88
C THR A 17 -10.05 -23.82 4.93
N ILE A 18 -9.97 -22.93 3.93
CA ILE A 18 -10.86 -21.75 3.83
C ILE A 18 -12.33 -22.19 3.86
N MET A 19 -12.67 -23.22 3.09
CA MET A 19 -14.05 -23.71 2.96
C MET A 19 -14.48 -24.52 4.19
N SER A 20 -13.68 -25.49 4.64
CA SER A 20 -14.03 -26.43 5.69
C SER A 20 -14.22 -25.77 7.06
N TYR A 21 -13.45 -24.72 7.34
CA TYR A 21 -13.54 -23.97 8.61
C TYR A 21 -14.47 -22.74 8.51
N GLY A 22 -15.19 -22.58 7.38
CA GLY A 22 -16.12 -21.48 7.15
C GLY A 22 -15.44 -20.10 7.21
N LEU A 23 -14.16 -20.02 6.87
CA LEU A 23 -13.38 -18.80 6.98
C LEU A 23 -13.79 -17.79 5.91
N LEU A 24 -14.13 -18.28 4.72
CA LEU A 24 -14.63 -17.45 3.62
C LEU A 24 -15.85 -16.63 4.06
N GLU A 25 -16.81 -17.28 4.71
CA GLU A 25 -18.03 -16.63 5.19
C GLU A 25 -17.74 -15.54 6.23
N LYS A 26 -16.67 -15.70 7.01
CA LYS A 26 -16.25 -14.73 8.02
C LYS A 26 -15.58 -13.49 7.42
N ILE A 27 -14.78 -13.65 6.36
CA ILE A 27 -13.94 -12.57 5.83
C ILE A 27 -14.44 -11.94 4.53
N LYS A 28 -15.27 -12.63 3.74
CA LYS A 28 -15.61 -12.20 2.37
C LYS A 28 -16.25 -10.82 2.34
N PHE A 29 -17.19 -10.54 3.25
CA PHE A 29 -17.88 -9.26 3.26
C PHE A 29 -16.97 -8.13 3.75
N SER A 30 -16.10 -8.40 4.74
CA SER A 30 -15.08 -7.45 5.18
C SER A 30 -14.10 -7.10 4.06
N ALA A 31 -13.70 -8.09 3.24
CA ALA A 31 -12.84 -7.86 2.08
C ALA A 31 -13.54 -7.05 0.97
N LEU A 32 -14.82 -7.33 0.69
CA LEU A 32 -15.62 -6.57 -0.27
C LEU A 32 -15.87 -5.14 0.19
N GLU A 33 -16.14 -4.94 1.48
CA GLU A 33 -16.30 -3.60 2.06
C GLU A 33 -15.00 -2.79 1.93
N LEU A 34 -13.85 -3.41 2.24
CA LEU A 34 -12.55 -2.76 2.08
C LEU A 34 -12.30 -2.35 0.63
N GLN A 35 -12.64 -3.22 -0.33
CA GLN A 35 -12.54 -2.94 -1.75
C GLN A 35 -13.41 -1.75 -2.16
N GLU A 36 -14.67 -1.72 -1.74
CA GLU A 36 -15.59 -0.60 -2.02
C GLU A 36 -15.08 0.73 -1.44
N TYR A 37 -14.50 0.70 -0.23
CA TYR A 37 -13.90 1.89 0.36
C TYR A 37 -12.66 2.37 -0.41
N LEU A 38 -11.87 1.46 -0.96
CA LEU A 38 -10.70 1.78 -1.78
C LEU A 38 -11.13 2.39 -3.13
N ASP A 39 -12.13 1.83 -3.79
CA ASP A 39 -12.64 2.33 -5.06
C ASP A 39 -13.26 3.72 -4.90
N THR A 40 -14.00 3.94 -3.81
CA THR A 40 -14.53 5.26 -3.45
C THR A 40 -13.41 6.25 -3.13
N TYR A 41 -12.33 5.81 -2.47
CA TYR A 41 -11.17 6.65 -2.18
C TYR A 41 -10.51 7.13 -3.48
N ASN A 42 -10.20 6.21 -4.40
CA ASN A 42 -9.57 6.50 -5.68
C ASN A 42 -10.41 7.50 -6.49
N THR A 43 -11.73 7.28 -6.56
CA THR A 43 -12.66 8.20 -7.25
C THR A 43 -12.62 9.61 -6.65
N LYS A 44 -12.60 9.72 -5.32
CA LYS A 44 -12.53 11.02 -4.63
C LYS A 44 -11.16 11.68 -4.81
N GLU A 45 -10.08 10.91 -4.85
CA GLU A 45 -8.72 11.39 -5.09
C GLU A 45 -8.63 12.02 -6.47
N GLU A 46 -9.09 11.31 -7.50
CA GLU A 46 -9.15 11.82 -8.88
C GLU A 46 -9.95 13.13 -8.96
N CYS A 47 -11.11 13.20 -8.29
CA CYS A 47 -11.92 14.42 -8.23
C CYS A 47 -11.19 15.58 -7.55
N ALA A 48 -10.50 15.33 -6.44
CA ALA A 48 -9.75 16.36 -5.71
C ALA A 48 -8.54 16.86 -6.50
N VAL A 49 -7.80 15.95 -7.13
CA VAL A 49 -6.65 16.27 -8.01
C VAL A 49 -7.10 17.05 -9.24
N SER A 50 -8.21 16.65 -9.87
CA SER A 50 -8.78 17.38 -11.00
C SER A 50 -9.23 18.79 -10.60
N TRP A 51 -9.87 18.95 -9.45
CA TRP A 51 -10.28 20.27 -8.94
C TRP A 51 -9.08 21.17 -8.67
N LEU A 52 -8.04 20.64 -8.01
CA LEU A 52 -6.80 21.37 -7.74
C LEU A 52 -6.12 21.83 -9.05
N ARG A 53 -6.09 20.96 -10.07
CA ARG A 53 -5.57 21.30 -11.40
C ARG A 53 -6.37 22.44 -12.03
N ASN A 54 -7.69 22.34 -12.03
CA ASN A 54 -8.57 23.38 -12.57
C ASN A 54 -8.41 24.72 -11.85
N CYS A 55 -8.29 24.71 -10.51
CA CYS A 55 -8.02 25.92 -9.74
C CYS A 55 -6.68 26.56 -10.16
N ARG A 56 -5.62 25.77 -10.32
CA ARG A 56 -4.31 26.29 -10.75
C ARG A 56 -4.37 26.92 -12.15
N ASP A 57 -5.15 26.33 -13.05
CA ASP A 57 -5.28 26.80 -14.42
C ASP A 57 -6.21 28.05 -14.51
N THR A 58 -7.18 28.16 -13.60
CA THR A 58 -8.14 29.30 -13.51
C THR A 58 -7.55 30.51 -12.77
N PHE A 59 -6.73 30.27 -11.75
CA PHE A 59 -6.08 31.30 -10.92
C PHE A 59 -4.54 31.20 -11.04
N PRO A 60 -3.96 31.48 -12.22
CA PRO A 60 -2.51 31.45 -12.40
C PRO A 60 -1.85 32.54 -11.55
N ARG A 61 -0.72 32.22 -10.90
CA ARG A 61 0.07 33.23 -10.18
C ARG A 61 0.59 34.28 -11.18
N CYS A 62 0.12 35.52 -11.08
CA CYS A 62 0.68 36.65 -11.81
C CYS A 62 2.15 36.86 -11.41
N PRO A 63 3.12 36.85 -12.34
CA PRO A 63 4.49 37.23 -12.04
C PRO A 63 4.57 38.75 -11.97
N GLY A 64 4.43 39.32 -10.76
CA GLY A 64 4.70 40.74 -10.51
C GLY A 64 3.71 41.41 -9.57
N GLU A 65 3.85 41.18 -8.25
CA GLU A 65 3.36 42.16 -7.28
C GLU A 65 4.22 43.44 -7.39
N SER A 66 3.76 44.38 -8.20
CA SER A 66 4.10 45.79 -8.05
C SER A 66 2.94 46.61 -8.59
N VAL A 67 2.51 47.57 -7.77
CA VAL A 67 1.43 48.55 -8.00
C VAL A 67 0.06 48.11 -7.48
N VAL A 68 -0.17 48.53 -6.23
CA VAL A 68 -1.47 48.65 -5.57
C VAL A 68 -2.34 49.64 -6.35
N THR A 69 -3.37 49.14 -7.02
CA THR A 69 -4.60 49.92 -7.27
C THR A 69 -5.78 49.01 -6.96
N CYS A 70 -6.42 49.21 -5.80
CA CYS A 70 -7.68 48.57 -5.47
C CYS A 70 -8.72 48.95 -6.53
N GLN A 71 -9.05 48.01 -7.42
CA GLN A 71 -10.14 48.11 -8.38
C GLN A 71 -11.35 47.35 -7.83
N PRO A 72 -12.60 47.76 -8.15
CA PRO A 72 -13.81 47.05 -7.71
C PRO A 72 -13.89 45.58 -8.17
N GLY A 73 -13.08 45.16 -9.16
CA GLY A 73 -12.93 43.76 -9.60
C GLY A 73 -12.10 42.87 -8.66
N ASP A 74 -11.30 43.45 -7.76
CA ASP A 74 -10.46 42.70 -6.82
C ASP A 74 -11.27 41.96 -5.74
N SER A 75 -12.53 42.36 -5.50
CA SER A 75 -13.38 41.73 -4.48
C SER A 75 -14.06 40.47 -4.99
N GLU A 76 -14.58 40.49 -6.23
CA GLU A 76 -15.27 39.33 -6.82
C GLU A 76 -14.29 38.21 -7.17
N GLU A 77 -13.11 38.54 -7.73
CA GLU A 77 -12.09 37.54 -8.03
C GLU A 77 -11.55 36.87 -6.76
N LYS A 78 -11.28 37.66 -5.70
CA LYS A 78 -10.92 37.13 -4.38
C LYS A 78 -12.03 36.31 -3.73
N GLN A 79 -13.30 36.69 -3.93
CA GLN A 79 -14.45 35.90 -3.46
C GLN A 79 -14.56 34.56 -4.21
N MET A 80 -14.30 34.56 -5.52
CA MET A 80 -14.31 33.36 -6.35
C MET A 80 -13.14 32.43 -6.03
N GLU A 81 -11.94 32.97 -5.78
CA GLU A 81 -10.79 32.21 -5.30
C GLU A 81 -11.08 31.59 -3.91
N SER A 82 -11.67 32.36 -2.99
CA SER A 82 -12.07 31.87 -1.67
C SER A 82 -13.11 30.73 -1.76
N LEU A 83 -14.07 30.83 -2.68
CA LEU A 83 -15.02 29.76 -2.98
C LEU A 83 -14.34 28.50 -3.49
N ALA A 84 -13.40 28.66 -4.44
CA ALA A 84 -12.67 27.55 -5.02
C ALA A 84 -11.77 26.84 -3.99
N GLN A 85 -11.12 27.60 -3.09
CA GLN A 85 -10.33 27.08 -1.98
C GLN A 85 -11.22 26.34 -0.96
N LEU A 86 -12.37 26.90 -0.58
CA LEU A 86 -13.30 26.26 0.35
C LEU A 86 -13.83 24.93 -0.23
N GLU A 87 -14.16 24.91 -1.51
CA GLU A 87 -14.62 23.71 -2.20
C GLU A 87 -13.49 22.65 -2.28
N LEU A 88 -12.24 23.07 -2.51
CA LEU A 88 -11.09 22.18 -2.43
C LEU A 88 -10.96 21.58 -1.02
N CYS A 89 -11.08 22.39 0.03
CA CYS A 89 -11.07 21.91 1.42
C CYS A 89 -12.17 20.88 1.68
N GLN A 90 -13.38 21.09 1.16
CA GLN A 90 -14.48 20.12 1.28
C GLN A 90 -14.19 18.80 0.56
N ARG A 91 -13.59 18.85 -0.63
CA ARG A 91 -13.16 17.64 -1.36
C ARG A 91 -12.08 16.88 -0.60
N LEU A 92 -11.06 17.59 -0.09
CA LEU A 92 -10.00 17.00 0.73
C LEU A 92 -10.54 16.41 2.04
N TYR A 93 -11.51 17.06 2.67
CA TYR A 93 -12.21 16.51 3.83
C TYR A 93 -12.92 15.19 3.50
N LYS A 94 -13.69 15.13 2.41
CA LYS A 94 -14.39 13.91 1.98
C LYS A 94 -13.42 12.78 1.61
N LEU A 95 -12.26 13.13 1.04
CA LEU A 95 -11.18 12.19 0.74
C LEU A 95 -10.55 11.64 2.02
N HIS A 96 -10.20 12.51 2.96
CA HIS A 96 -9.65 12.12 4.27
C HIS A 96 -10.63 11.27 5.08
N PHE A 97 -11.92 11.64 5.07
CA PHE A 97 -12.97 10.83 5.69
C PHE A 97 -13.06 9.43 5.06
N GLN A 98 -12.91 9.33 3.73
CA GLN A 98 -12.88 8.04 3.05
C GLN A 98 -11.65 7.21 3.43
N LEU A 99 -10.48 7.84 3.55
CA LEU A 99 -9.26 7.19 4.03
C LEU A 99 -9.44 6.63 5.44
N LEU A 100 -10.12 7.37 6.32
CA LEU A 100 -10.44 6.90 7.66
C LEU A 100 -11.31 5.63 7.63
N LEU A 101 -12.37 5.61 6.81
CA LEU A 101 -13.23 4.42 6.67
C LEU A 101 -12.46 3.21 6.12
N LEU A 102 -11.68 3.43 5.06
CA LEU A 102 -10.81 2.41 4.47
C LEU A 102 -9.88 1.80 5.53
N PHE A 103 -9.23 2.66 6.31
CA PHE A 103 -8.27 2.23 7.32
C PHE A 103 -8.93 1.51 8.50
N GLN A 104 -10.12 1.93 8.91
CA GLN A 104 -10.92 1.24 9.95
C GLN A 104 -11.36 -0.14 9.49
N SER A 105 -11.86 -0.25 8.25
CA SER A 105 -12.24 -1.55 7.66
C SER A 105 -11.04 -2.49 7.55
N TYR A 106 -9.88 -1.96 7.14
CA TYR A 106 -8.62 -2.72 7.10
C TYR A 106 -8.24 -3.27 8.48
N CYS A 107 -8.27 -2.42 9.52
CA CYS A 107 -7.98 -2.85 10.89
C CYS A 107 -8.94 -3.94 11.37
N SER A 108 -10.23 -3.81 11.04
CA SER A 108 -11.25 -4.83 11.35
C SER A 108 -10.94 -6.16 10.67
N LEU A 109 -10.63 -6.14 9.37
CA LEU A 109 -10.30 -7.33 8.59
C LEU A 109 -9.05 -8.03 9.13
N ILE A 110 -7.97 -7.29 9.40
CA ILE A 110 -6.75 -7.86 9.99
C ILE A 110 -7.02 -8.44 11.38
N GLY A 111 -7.85 -7.80 12.19
CA GLY A 111 -8.30 -8.33 13.47
C GLY A 111 -9.02 -9.68 13.34
N GLN A 112 -9.92 -9.80 12.36
CA GLN A 112 -10.64 -11.05 12.06
C GLN A 112 -9.69 -12.15 11.60
N VAL A 113 -8.80 -11.85 10.66
CA VAL A 113 -7.76 -12.78 10.18
C VAL A 113 -6.89 -13.26 11.33
N HIS A 114 -6.52 -12.34 12.24
CA HIS A 114 -5.70 -12.70 13.37
C HIS A 114 -6.44 -13.63 14.35
N ALA A 115 -7.72 -13.36 14.64
CA ALA A 115 -8.54 -14.25 15.44
C ALA A 115 -8.64 -15.65 14.82
N ILE A 116 -8.75 -15.75 13.50
CA ILE A 116 -8.73 -17.03 12.77
C ILE A 116 -7.38 -17.75 12.95
N SER A 117 -6.26 -17.03 12.87
CA SER A 117 -4.93 -17.63 13.05
C SER A 117 -4.67 -18.18 14.47
N THR A 118 -5.53 -17.83 15.44
CA THR A 118 -5.45 -18.33 16.83
C THR A 118 -6.39 -19.50 17.13
N VAL A 119 -7.13 -19.98 16.14
CA VAL A 119 -8.01 -21.16 16.26
C VAL A 119 -7.16 -22.41 16.53
N PRO A 120 -7.37 -23.12 17.66
CA PRO A 120 -6.49 -24.22 18.07
C PRO A 120 -6.56 -25.45 17.16
N GLU A 121 -7.65 -25.61 16.40
CA GLU A 121 -7.80 -26.67 15.40
C GLU A 121 -6.99 -26.41 14.12
N LEU A 122 -6.37 -25.24 13.98
CA LEU A 122 -5.51 -24.90 12.85
C LEU A 122 -4.03 -25.01 13.22
N LEU A 123 -3.25 -25.66 12.36
CA LEU A 123 -1.80 -25.64 12.40
C LEU A 123 -1.30 -24.27 11.94
N ASN A 124 -0.73 -23.51 12.88
CA ASN A 124 -0.20 -22.18 12.60
C ASN A 124 1.29 -22.22 12.26
N MET A 125 1.63 -22.00 10.98
CA MET A 125 3.00 -21.96 10.46
C MET A 125 3.58 -20.53 10.34
N SER A 126 2.93 -19.53 10.95
CA SER A 126 3.32 -18.12 10.82
C SER A 126 4.76 -17.86 11.26
N ARG A 127 5.22 -18.51 12.34
CA ARG A 127 6.59 -18.36 12.85
C ARG A 127 7.61 -18.90 11.84
N GLU A 128 7.40 -20.13 11.38
CA GLU A 128 8.31 -20.82 10.46
C GLU A 128 8.43 -20.06 9.14
N LEU A 129 7.31 -19.61 8.57
CA LEU A 129 7.34 -18.80 7.35
C LEU A 129 7.93 -17.40 7.54
N THR A 130 7.78 -16.80 8.72
CA THR A 130 8.40 -15.49 9.01
C THR A 130 9.92 -15.61 9.12
N GLU A 131 10.42 -16.65 9.80
CA GLU A 131 11.85 -16.96 9.88
C GLU A 131 12.45 -17.29 8.50
N LEU A 132 11.71 -18.09 7.71
CA LEU A 132 12.08 -18.41 6.34
C LEU A 132 12.14 -17.15 5.46
N ARG A 133 11.14 -16.26 5.57
CA ARG A 133 11.12 -14.97 4.85
C ARG A 133 12.37 -14.15 5.16
N GLY A 134 12.71 -13.99 6.45
CA GLY A 134 13.89 -13.23 6.86
C GLY A 134 15.19 -13.83 6.33
N SER A 135 15.31 -15.15 6.36
CA SER A 135 16.48 -15.88 5.84
C SER A 135 16.62 -15.74 4.32
N LEU A 136 15.50 -15.81 3.60
CA LEU A 136 15.46 -15.62 2.15
C LEU A 136 15.76 -14.17 1.74
N GLN A 137 15.26 -13.18 2.47
CA GLN A 137 15.60 -11.76 2.22
C GLN A 137 17.08 -11.48 2.41
N ALA A 138 17.69 -12.04 3.46
CA ALA A 138 19.13 -11.94 3.67
C ALA A 138 19.94 -12.61 2.54
N ALA A 139 19.47 -13.78 2.08
CA ALA A 139 20.10 -14.48 0.96
C ALA A 139 19.95 -13.74 -0.37
N GLU A 140 18.79 -13.15 -0.65
CA GLU A 140 18.53 -12.32 -1.83
C GLU A 140 19.47 -11.10 -1.86
N ALA A 141 19.59 -10.39 -0.73
CA ALA A 141 20.53 -9.28 -0.60
C ALA A 141 22.00 -9.72 -0.83
N ALA A 142 22.38 -10.88 -0.32
CA ALA A 142 23.72 -11.44 -0.55
C ALA A 142 23.95 -11.81 -2.03
N VAL A 143 22.95 -12.35 -2.73
CA VAL A 143 23.02 -12.65 -4.17
C VAL A 143 23.13 -11.37 -4.99
N ALA A 144 22.36 -10.32 -4.66
CA ALA A 144 22.42 -9.03 -5.32
C ALA A 144 23.81 -8.38 -5.16
N SER A 145 24.38 -8.41 -3.96
CA SER A 145 25.72 -7.89 -3.70
C SER A 145 26.83 -8.66 -4.43
N ASP A 146 26.73 -10.00 -4.51
CA ASP A 146 27.66 -10.84 -5.29
C ASP A 146 27.60 -10.51 -6.78
N LEU A 147 26.41 -10.20 -7.31
CA LEU A 147 26.23 -9.80 -8.71
C LEU A 147 26.86 -8.42 -8.98
N GLU A 148 26.65 -7.45 -8.10
CA GLU A 148 27.26 -6.12 -8.20
C GLU A 148 28.80 -6.19 -8.14
N HIS A 149 29.34 -6.98 -7.22
CA HIS A 149 30.79 -7.16 -7.08
C HIS A 149 31.41 -7.84 -8.32
N LYS A 150 30.69 -8.77 -8.97
CA LYS A 150 31.09 -9.37 -10.25
C LYS A 150 31.07 -8.36 -11.41
N LEU A 151 30.07 -7.50 -11.48
CA LEU A 151 30.00 -6.45 -12.51
C LEU A 151 31.14 -5.43 -12.35
N LEU A 152 31.48 -5.07 -11.11
CA LEU A 152 32.58 -4.15 -10.81
C LEU A 152 33.97 -4.79 -11.04
N SER A 153 34.14 -6.08 -10.75
CA SER A 153 35.41 -6.79 -11.00
C SER A 153 35.65 -7.10 -12.48
N HIS A 154 34.61 -7.31 -13.28
CA HIS A 154 34.71 -7.44 -14.74
C HIS A 154 35.15 -6.13 -15.44
N ALA A 155 34.93 -4.97 -14.83
CA ALA A 155 35.47 -3.69 -15.33
C ALA A 155 36.99 -3.54 -15.11
N HIS A 156 37.60 -4.33 -14.21
CA HIS A 156 39.03 -4.38 -13.93
C HIS A 156 39.65 -5.73 -14.31
N GLY A 157 39.46 -6.16 -15.55
CA GLY A 157 40.39 -7.02 -16.31
C GLY A 157 41.00 -8.27 -15.64
N SER A 158 40.35 -8.89 -14.65
CA SER A 158 40.91 -10.06 -13.97
C SER A 158 39.95 -11.24 -13.99
N SER A 159 40.38 -12.26 -14.75
CA SER A 159 39.76 -13.58 -14.83
C SER A 159 39.87 -14.31 -13.49
N ALA A 160 38.88 -14.12 -12.62
CA ALA A 160 38.62 -15.00 -11.48
C ALA A 160 37.39 -15.88 -11.81
N ALA A 161 37.61 -16.91 -12.63
CA ALA A 161 36.65 -17.99 -12.80
C ALA A 161 36.64 -18.88 -11.54
N ALA A 162 35.73 -18.63 -10.60
CA ALA A 162 35.15 -19.59 -9.64
C ALA A 162 34.26 -18.81 -8.65
N ALA A 163 32.96 -19.02 -8.48
CA ALA A 163 32.04 -20.01 -9.01
C ALA A 163 30.74 -19.27 -9.37
N ALA A 164 30.44 -19.11 -10.67
CA ALA A 164 29.05 -19.05 -11.06
C ALA A 164 28.48 -20.40 -10.66
N MET A 165 27.70 -20.43 -9.59
CA MET A 165 27.04 -21.65 -9.15
C MET A 165 26.26 -22.16 -10.36
N VAL A 166 26.70 -23.30 -10.91
CA VAL A 166 26.05 -23.93 -12.05
C VAL A 166 24.65 -24.29 -11.59
N VAL A 167 23.66 -23.52 -12.00
CA VAL A 167 22.27 -23.89 -11.76
C VAL A 167 22.00 -25.12 -12.62
N PRO A 168 21.54 -26.25 -12.05
CA PRO A 168 21.21 -27.42 -12.82
C PRO A 168 20.17 -27.06 -13.88
N ASN A 169 20.35 -27.54 -15.12
CA ASN A 169 19.26 -27.50 -16.08
C ASN A 169 18.23 -28.56 -15.66
N PHE A 170 17.08 -28.13 -15.15
CA PHE A 170 16.09 -29.07 -14.64
C PHE A 170 15.29 -29.67 -15.81
N PRO A 171 15.06 -30.99 -15.84
CA PRO A 171 14.34 -31.64 -16.93
C PRO A 171 12.84 -31.31 -16.95
N THR A 172 12.25 -31.02 -15.79
CA THR A 172 10.83 -30.63 -15.65
C THR A 172 10.63 -29.59 -14.55
N SER A 173 9.48 -28.92 -14.56
CA SER A 173 9.06 -27.98 -13.52
C SER A 173 8.97 -28.63 -12.14
N GLU A 174 8.50 -29.87 -12.06
CA GLU A 174 8.38 -30.61 -10.79
C GLU A 174 9.76 -30.92 -10.21
N ALA A 175 10.73 -31.30 -11.05
CA ALA A 175 12.10 -31.54 -10.62
C ALA A 175 12.77 -30.26 -10.08
N ALA A 176 12.50 -29.12 -10.71
CA ALA A 176 12.95 -27.82 -10.23
C ALA A 176 12.31 -27.44 -8.88
N VAL A 177 11.00 -27.64 -8.72
CA VAL A 177 10.30 -27.43 -7.44
C VAL A 177 10.91 -28.30 -6.34
N GLN A 178 11.17 -29.59 -6.62
CA GLN A 178 11.74 -30.49 -5.63
C GLN A 178 13.16 -30.09 -5.22
N ALA A 179 14.00 -29.69 -6.18
CA ALA A 179 15.34 -29.20 -5.90
C ALA A 179 15.33 -27.92 -5.05
N ILE A 180 14.39 -27.00 -5.33
CA ILE A 180 14.20 -25.79 -4.52
C ILE A 180 13.79 -26.17 -3.10
N LEU A 181 12.80 -27.06 -2.94
CA LEU A 181 12.34 -27.51 -1.62
C LEU A 181 13.45 -28.20 -0.81
N GLU A 182 14.30 -28.98 -1.47
CA GLU A 182 15.48 -29.59 -0.85
C GLU A 182 16.49 -28.52 -0.38
N CYS A 183 16.76 -27.50 -1.20
CA CYS A 183 17.59 -26.37 -0.77
C CYS A 183 16.99 -25.63 0.43
N LEU A 184 15.68 -25.40 0.45
CA LEU A 184 15.00 -24.77 1.59
C LEU A 184 15.11 -25.62 2.87
N LYS A 185 14.95 -26.94 2.74
CA LYS A 185 15.09 -27.90 3.86
C LYS A 185 16.52 -27.96 4.40
N ASN A 186 17.52 -27.85 3.55
CA ASN A 186 18.94 -27.88 3.91
C ASN A 186 19.50 -26.50 4.31
N HIS A 187 18.65 -25.48 4.45
CA HIS A 187 19.03 -24.09 4.74
C HIS A 187 19.98 -23.46 3.69
N GLU A 188 19.96 -23.95 2.46
CA GLU A 188 20.77 -23.45 1.35
C GLU A 188 20.05 -22.31 0.61
N PHE A 189 19.71 -21.24 1.33
CA PHE A 189 18.83 -20.17 0.84
C PHE A 189 19.37 -19.43 -0.40
N THR A 190 20.68 -19.18 -0.45
CA THR A 190 21.33 -18.56 -1.62
C THR A 190 21.18 -19.42 -2.88
N LYS A 191 21.20 -20.75 -2.72
CA LYS A 191 20.96 -21.69 -3.83
C LYS A 191 19.52 -21.62 -4.30
N ALA A 192 18.57 -21.63 -3.36
CA ALA A 192 17.14 -21.54 -3.66
C ALA A 192 16.79 -20.25 -4.42
N VAL A 193 17.36 -19.10 -4.02
CA VAL A 193 17.17 -17.82 -4.72
C VAL A 193 17.72 -17.88 -6.15
N ARG A 194 18.92 -18.43 -6.35
CA ARG A 194 19.47 -18.57 -7.72
C ARG A 194 18.68 -19.55 -8.57
N TYR A 195 18.20 -20.65 -8.00
CA TYR A 195 17.37 -21.62 -8.70
C TYR A 195 16.08 -20.97 -9.19
N ILE A 196 15.40 -20.16 -8.36
CA ILE A 196 14.16 -19.52 -8.80
C ILE A 196 14.40 -18.45 -9.87
N GLN A 197 15.49 -17.69 -9.79
CA GLN A 197 15.88 -16.73 -10.83
C GLN A 197 16.07 -17.41 -12.19
N GLU A 198 16.71 -18.59 -12.22
CA GLU A 198 16.91 -19.35 -13.45
C GLU A 198 15.63 -20.04 -13.92
N CYS A 199 14.85 -20.62 -13.00
CA CYS A 199 13.57 -21.25 -13.33
C CYS A 199 12.59 -20.26 -13.97
N ARG A 200 12.60 -18.99 -13.56
CA ARG A 200 11.81 -17.92 -14.20
C ARG A 200 12.20 -17.66 -15.66
N ARG A 201 13.46 -17.88 -16.04
CA ARG A 201 13.92 -17.75 -17.42
C ARG A 201 13.45 -18.91 -18.29
N GLN A 202 13.44 -20.12 -17.70
CA GLN A 202 13.07 -21.35 -18.40
C GLN A 202 11.55 -21.54 -18.49
N TRP A 203 10.81 -21.13 -17.45
CA TRP A 203 9.35 -21.22 -17.36
C TRP A 203 8.77 -19.86 -16.95
N PRO A 204 8.68 -18.90 -17.89
CA PRO A 204 8.09 -17.60 -17.61
C PRO A 204 6.59 -17.74 -17.36
N ASN A 205 6.14 -17.29 -16.20
CA ASN A 205 4.76 -17.37 -15.72
C ASN A 205 4.34 -18.82 -15.36
N GLY A 206 3.99 -19.03 -14.09
CA GLY A 206 3.67 -20.34 -13.55
C GLY A 206 4.02 -20.43 -12.07
N VAL A 207 4.43 -21.61 -11.60
CA VAL A 207 4.76 -21.86 -10.19
C VAL A 207 5.93 -20.99 -9.69
N PHE A 208 6.82 -20.54 -10.58
CA PHE A 208 8.00 -19.73 -10.27
C PHE A 208 7.78 -18.21 -10.39
N GLY A 209 6.57 -17.79 -10.75
CA GLY A 209 6.22 -16.38 -10.84
C GLY A 209 6.78 -15.64 -12.06
N GLY A 210 6.42 -14.36 -12.16
CA GLY A 210 6.87 -13.44 -13.22
C GLY A 210 8.05 -12.56 -12.78
N SER A 211 8.59 -11.76 -13.70
CA SER A 211 9.70 -10.83 -13.41
C SER A 211 9.31 -9.65 -12.50
N SER A 212 8.02 -9.39 -12.32
CA SER A 212 7.48 -8.34 -11.43
C SER A 212 7.24 -8.84 -10.00
N GLU A 213 7.32 -10.15 -9.76
CA GLU A 213 7.04 -10.75 -8.46
C GLU A 213 8.33 -10.96 -7.66
N SER A 214 8.26 -10.77 -6.34
CA SER A 214 9.40 -11.04 -5.46
C SER A 214 9.79 -12.52 -5.47
N GLU A 215 11.09 -12.80 -5.64
CA GLU A 215 11.67 -14.14 -5.53
C GLU A 215 11.37 -14.75 -4.16
N VAL A 216 11.55 -13.96 -3.09
CA VAL A 216 11.23 -14.39 -1.71
C VAL A 216 9.78 -14.81 -1.59
N GLN A 217 8.83 -13.99 -2.06
CA GLN A 217 7.41 -14.30 -1.97
C GLN A 217 7.06 -15.58 -2.74
N THR A 218 7.69 -15.79 -3.90
CA THR A 218 7.48 -16.98 -4.70
C THR A 218 8.01 -18.24 -3.99
N LEU A 219 9.20 -18.16 -3.40
CA LEU A 219 9.78 -19.27 -2.63
C LEU A 219 8.92 -19.64 -1.41
N LEU A 220 8.36 -18.65 -0.71
CA LEU A 220 7.41 -18.88 0.38
C LEU A 220 6.14 -19.56 -0.11
N ASN A 221 5.59 -19.15 -1.27
CA ASN A 221 4.42 -19.78 -1.88
C ASN A 221 4.69 -21.24 -2.23
N VAL A 222 5.85 -21.55 -2.84
CA VAL A 222 6.26 -22.92 -3.18
C VAL A 222 6.40 -23.78 -1.92
N TYR A 223 7.07 -23.25 -0.90
CA TYR A 223 7.24 -23.93 0.37
C TYR A 223 5.91 -24.23 1.06
N PHE A 224 5.08 -23.20 1.25
CA PHE A 224 3.79 -23.35 1.93
C PHE A 224 2.89 -24.33 1.19
N ARG A 225 2.77 -24.17 -0.14
CA ARG A 225 1.96 -25.08 -0.97
C ARG A 225 2.40 -26.52 -0.81
N HIS A 226 3.70 -26.80 -0.79
CA HIS A 226 4.22 -28.15 -0.57
C HIS A 226 3.87 -28.69 0.82
N GLN A 227 3.98 -27.87 1.87
CA GLN A 227 3.66 -28.29 3.23
C GLN A 227 2.17 -28.61 3.42
N THR A 228 1.29 -27.93 2.68
CA THR A 228 -0.16 -28.15 2.74
C THR A 228 -0.66 -29.22 1.76
N LEU A 229 0.22 -29.88 0.98
CA LEU A 229 -0.21 -30.91 0.04
C LEU A 229 -0.88 -32.08 0.77
N GLY A 230 -2.16 -32.29 0.50
CA GLY A 230 -2.94 -33.38 1.07
C GLY A 230 -3.28 -33.22 2.55
N GLN A 231 -3.06 -32.03 3.13
CA GLN A 231 -3.40 -31.73 4.52
C GLN A 231 -4.26 -30.47 4.58
N THR A 232 -5.42 -30.57 5.21
CA THR A 232 -6.29 -29.42 5.54
C THR A 232 -6.06 -28.99 6.98
N GLY A 233 -6.21 -27.70 7.25
CA GLY A 233 -6.10 -27.12 8.59
C GLY A 233 -4.84 -26.29 8.82
N THR A 234 -4.15 -25.84 7.78
CA THR A 234 -2.89 -25.08 7.94
C THR A 234 -3.08 -23.61 7.55
N ILE A 235 -2.57 -22.70 8.39
CA ILE A 235 -2.61 -21.26 8.16
C ILE A 235 -1.29 -20.60 8.53
N ALA A 236 -0.90 -19.56 7.80
CA ALA A 236 0.20 -18.69 8.21
C ALA A 236 -0.09 -17.22 7.88
N LEU A 237 0.34 -16.34 8.78
CA LEU A 237 0.28 -14.90 8.65
C LEU A 237 1.71 -14.34 8.72
N VAL A 238 2.21 -13.81 7.61
CA VAL A 238 3.59 -13.31 7.49
C VAL A 238 3.59 -11.82 7.23
N GLY A 239 4.26 -11.04 8.07
CA GLY A 239 4.41 -9.60 7.90
C GLY A 239 4.18 -8.83 9.20
N SER A 240 4.02 -7.51 9.06
CA SER A 240 3.79 -6.61 10.18
C SER A 240 2.54 -6.99 10.96
N ARG A 241 2.70 -7.13 12.28
CA ARG A 241 1.60 -7.23 13.26
C ARG A 241 1.43 -5.91 14.02
N GLN A 242 1.78 -4.79 13.39
CA GLN A 242 1.70 -3.47 14.03
C GLN A 242 0.26 -3.18 14.47
N ASP A 243 0.12 -2.71 15.70
CA ASP A 243 -1.13 -2.15 16.17
C ASP A 243 -1.36 -0.80 15.48
N LEU A 244 -2.38 -0.75 14.64
CA LEU A 244 -2.74 0.42 13.86
C LEU A 244 -3.71 1.37 14.60
N SER A 245 -4.07 1.05 15.85
CA SER A 245 -5.01 1.85 16.67
C SER A 245 -4.56 3.29 16.86
N LEU A 246 -3.26 3.53 16.98
CA LEU A 246 -2.70 4.88 17.08
C LEU A 246 -2.89 5.67 15.78
N ILE A 247 -2.72 5.02 14.63
CA ILE A 247 -2.90 5.64 13.32
C ILE A 247 -4.38 5.96 13.10
N CYS A 248 -5.28 5.02 13.42
CA CYS A 248 -6.74 5.25 13.41
C CYS A 248 -7.13 6.47 14.25
N SER A 249 -6.62 6.56 15.48
CA SER A 249 -6.92 7.68 16.39
C SER A 249 -6.47 9.02 15.80
N LYS A 250 -5.27 9.08 15.21
CA LYS A 250 -4.75 10.29 14.56
C LYS A 250 -5.55 10.67 13.32
N LEU A 251 -5.94 9.70 12.48
CA LEU A 251 -6.78 9.97 11.31
C LEU A 251 -8.16 10.51 11.73
N LEU A 252 -8.73 9.98 12.81
CA LEU A 252 -10.00 10.45 13.36
C LEU A 252 -9.91 11.87 13.93
N GLU A 253 -8.83 12.19 14.65
CA GLU A 253 -8.55 13.53 15.17
C GLU A 253 -8.42 14.55 14.03
N LEU A 254 -7.57 14.27 13.04
CA LEU A 254 -7.41 15.10 11.85
C LEU A 254 -8.72 15.33 11.10
N ASN A 255 -9.59 14.30 11.03
CA ASN A 255 -10.90 14.43 10.43
C ASN A 255 -11.79 15.44 11.20
N GLY A 256 -11.68 15.47 12.53
CA GLY A 256 -12.33 16.46 13.38
C GLY A 256 -11.80 17.88 13.12
N GLU A 257 -10.48 18.05 13.10
CA GLU A 257 -9.83 19.34 12.85
C GLU A 257 -10.19 19.93 11.49
N ILE A 258 -10.15 19.14 10.41
CA ILE A 258 -10.51 19.60 9.06
C ILE A 258 -11.97 20.06 9.01
N ARG A 259 -12.88 19.29 9.63
CA ARG A 259 -14.29 19.66 9.72
C ARG A 259 -14.50 20.99 10.44
N ASP A 260 -13.76 21.22 11.53
CA ASP A 260 -13.85 22.46 12.31
C ASP A 260 -13.26 23.67 11.57
N MET A 261 -12.18 23.47 10.81
CA MET A 261 -11.64 24.50 9.92
C MET A 261 -12.65 24.90 8.84
N ILE A 262 -13.29 23.91 8.18
CA ILE A 262 -14.30 24.18 7.13
C ILE A 262 -15.49 24.93 7.71
N ARG A 263 -16.00 24.51 8.89
CA ARG A 263 -17.12 25.19 9.56
C ARG A 263 -16.80 26.65 9.90
N ARG A 264 -15.59 26.92 10.41
CA ARG A 264 -15.15 28.30 10.69
C ARG A 264 -15.02 29.13 9.41
N ALA A 265 -14.42 28.58 8.36
CA ALA A 265 -14.27 29.27 7.07
C ALA A 265 -15.64 29.61 6.44
N GLN A 266 -16.62 28.71 6.55
CA GLN A 266 -18.00 28.98 6.15
C GLN A 266 -18.65 30.07 7.01
N GLY A 267 -18.47 30.02 8.34
CA GLY A 267 -19.03 30.99 9.28
C GLY A 267 -18.51 32.43 9.07
N TYR A 268 -17.21 32.61 8.80
CA TYR A 268 -16.65 33.94 8.48
C TYR A 268 -17.28 34.54 7.23
N ARG A 269 -17.51 33.73 6.18
CA ARG A 269 -18.14 34.22 4.95
C ARG A 269 -19.57 34.68 5.17
N VAL A 270 -20.35 33.93 5.96
CA VAL A 270 -21.72 34.29 6.32
C VAL A 270 -21.75 35.66 7.01
N VAL A 271 -20.82 35.90 7.96
CA VAL A 271 -20.70 37.20 8.65
C VAL A 271 -20.29 38.33 7.69
N THR A 272 -19.41 38.08 6.72
CA THR A 272 -19.03 39.09 5.71
C THR A 272 -20.18 39.45 4.76
N THR A 273 -21.05 38.50 4.39
CA THR A 273 -22.25 38.78 3.60
C THR A 273 -23.34 39.56 4.34
N TYR A 274 -23.31 39.62 5.68
CA TYR A 274 -24.28 40.36 6.50
C TYR A 274 -23.73 41.70 7.02
N LEU A 275 -22.48 42.07 6.71
CA LEU A 275 -22.03 43.44 6.92
C LEU A 275 -22.75 44.32 5.89
N PRO A 276 -23.62 45.26 6.31
CA PRO A 276 -24.24 46.18 5.37
C PRO A 276 -23.12 47.05 4.78
N ASP A 277 -23.18 47.31 3.48
CA ASP A 277 -22.43 48.38 2.86
C ASP A 277 -22.70 49.68 3.60
N SER A 278 -21.79 50.10 4.48
CA SER A 278 -21.82 51.41 5.16
C SER A 278 -21.58 52.59 4.20
N SER A 279 -21.75 52.39 2.88
CA SER A 279 -21.68 53.46 1.87
C SER A 279 -23.04 54.06 1.51
N ALA A 280 -24.15 53.54 2.04
CA ALA A 280 -25.47 54.17 1.90
C ALA A 280 -25.73 55.22 3.00
N SER A 281 -24.93 56.29 3.05
CA SER A 281 -25.26 57.50 3.83
C SER A 281 -24.53 58.72 3.26
N ALA A 282 -24.89 59.09 2.04
CA ALA A 282 -24.69 60.46 1.54
C ALA A 282 -25.78 60.77 0.52
N THR A 283 -26.97 61.12 1.01
CA THR A 283 -27.92 61.89 0.19
C THR A 283 -28.76 62.81 1.08
N SER A 284 -28.62 64.10 0.79
CA SER A 284 -29.59 65.18 1.03
C SER A 284 -29.91 65.58 2.47
N LEU A 285 -29.34 66.72 2.90
CA LEU A 285 -30.08 67.98 3.13
C LEU A 285 -29.10 69.14 3.31
#